data_AF-A0A356F3G9-F1
#
_entry.id   AF-A0A356F3G9-F1
#
_cell.length_a   1.000
_cell.length_b   1.000
_cell.length_c   1.000
_cell.angle_alpha   90.00
_cell.angle_beta   90.00
_cell.angle_gamma   90.00
#
_symmetry.space_group_name_H-M   'P 1'
#
loop_
_entity.id
_entity.type
_entity.pdbx_description
1 polymer ?
#
loop_
_entity_poly.entity_id
_entity_poly.type
_entity_poly.pdbx_seq_one_letter_code
_entity_poly.pdbx_strand_id
1 'polypeptide(L)'
;MSNNKKIKEALLNKALGFTTQEVTEEYGLSGDDLVLQKRKTSTKSYPPDLTALQMILGKEVESENEFQKMTDEELQKEKERLIKLLKEKK
;
A
#
# COMPACT_ATOMS: atom_id res chain seq x y z
N MET A 1 4.91 0.77 14.90
CA MET A 1 4.50 0.35 13.53
C MET A 1 5.67 -0.35 12.87
N SER A 2 5.52 -1.59 12.38
CA SER A 2 6.57 -2.29 11.64
C SER A 2 6.83 -1.62 10.27
N ASN A 3 8.09 -1.57 9.82
CA ASN A 3 8.48 -0.98 8.52
C ASN A 3 7.63 -1.52 7.36
N ASN A 4 7.23 -2.79 7.42
CA ASN A 4 6.44 -3.43 6.39
C ASN A 4 5.05 -2.78 6.23
N LYS A 5 4.43 -2.33 7.33
CA LYS A 5 3.12 -1.65 7.28
C LYS A 5 3.23 -0.28 6.60
N LYS A 6 4.28 0.49 6.89
CA LYS A 6 4.53 1.80 6.27
C LYS A 6 4.75 1.67 4.75
N ILE A 7 5.48 0.64 4.34
CA ILE A 7 5.75 0.37 2.92
C ILE A 7 4.44 0.02 2.19
N LYS A 8 3.58 -0.82 2.77
CA LYS A 8 2.28 -1.17 2.18
C LYS A 8 1.36 0.04 2.03
N GLU A 9 1.32 0.90 3.05
CA GLU A 9 0.53 2.13 3.03
C GLU A 9 1.03 3.12 1.97
N ALA A 10 2.35 3.29 1.85
CA ALA A 10 2.94 4.12 0.80
C ALA A 10 2.65 3.58 -0.61
N LEU A 11 2.71 2.26 -0.80
CA LEU A 11 2.36 1.62 -2.07
C LEU A 11 0.88 1.83 -2.42
N LEU A 12 -0.02 1.70 -1.43
CA LEU A 12 -1.45 1.94 -1.61
C LEU A 12 -1.74 3.40 -2.00
N ASN A 13 -1.14 4.36 -1.29
CA ASN A 13 -1.29 5.78 -1.61
C ASN A 13 -0.81 6.08 -3.05
N LYS A 14 0.30 5.47 -3.46
CA LYS A 14 0.80 5.62 -4.82
C LYS A 14 -0.15 5.01 -5.87
N ALA A 15 -0.71 3.83 -5.59
CA ALA A 15 -1.64 3.16 -6.47
C ALA A 15 -2.94 3.95 -6.68
N LEU A 16 -3.50 4.52 -5.61
CA LEU A 16 -4.76 5.26 -5.65
C LEU A 16 -4.59 6.74 -6.02
N GLY A 17 -3.36 7.25 -6.02
CA GLY A 17 -3.08 8.67 -6.05
C GLY A 17 -3.33 9.31 -4.69
N PHE A 18 -2.66 10.43 -4.46
CA PHE A 18 -2.75 11.15 -3.19
C PHE A 18 -2.42 12.62 -3.40
N THR A 19 -2.76 13.43 -2.41
CA THR A 19 -2.43 14.85 -2.40
C THR A 19 -1.53 15.15 -1.21
N THR A 20 -0.51 15.97 -1.41
CA THR A 20 0.33 16.47 -0.33
C THR A 20 0.21 17.98 -0.21
N GLN A 21 0.40 18.46 1.01
CA GLN A 21 0.51 19.87 1.31
C GLN A 21 1.96 20.18 1.63
N GLU A 22 2.55 21.12 0.91
CA GLU A 22 3.88 21.66 1.15
C GLU A 22 3.73 23.05 1.76
N VAL A 23 4.33 23.26 2.92
CA VAL A 23 4.36 24.54 3.60
C VAL A 23 5.80 25.08 3.54
N THR A 24 5.98 26.24 2.92
CA THR A 24 7.24 26.97 2.89
C THR A 24 7.11 28.18 3.80
N GLU A 25 8.02 28.30 4.75
CA GLU A 25 8.07 29.41 5.70
C GLU A 25 9.38 30.16 5.54
N GLU A 26 9.29 31.45 5.26
CA GLU A 26 10.43 32.36 5.19
C GLU A 26 10.49 33.13 6.51
N TYR A 27 11.64 33.06 7.20
CA TYR A 27 11.89 33.77 8.46
C TYR A 27 12.90 34.89 8.23
N GLY A 28 12.74 35.99 8.95
CA GLY A 28 13.64 37.15 8.91
C GLY A 28 13.96 37.63 10.33
N LEU A 29 15.01 38.43 10.46
CA LEU A 29 15.37 39.05 11.73
C LEU A 29 14.54 40.32 11.95
N SER A 30 14.01 40.49 13.15
CA SER A 30 13.42 41.74 13.64
C SER A 30 14.04 42.04 15.00
N GLY A 31 15.04 42.93 14.99
CA GLY A 31 15.94 43.07 16.14
C GLY A 31 16.79 41.81 16.31
N ASP A 32 16.78 41.24 17.52
CA ASP A 32 17.48 39.98 17.85
C ASP A 32 16.60 38.73 17.65
N ASP A 33 15.33 38.89 17.26
CA ASP A 33 14.38 37.78 17.15
C ASP A 33 14.19 37.31 15.69
N LEU A 34 14.10 35.98 15.52
CA LEU A 34 13.69 35.32 14.27
C LEU A 34 12.17 35.30 14.18
N VAL A 35 11.62 36.05 13.22
CA VAL A 35 10.17 36.20 13.00
C VAL A 35 9.75 35.62 11.66
N LEU A 36 8.61 34.92 11.63
CA LEU A 36 8.00 34.41 10.39
C LEU A 36 7.57 35.60 9.52
N GLN A 37 8.16 35.72 8.33
CA GLN A 37 7.88 36.80 7.38
C GLN A 37 6.80 36.38 6.37
N LYS A 38 6.83 35.12 5.95
CA LYS A 38 5.92 34.64 4.91
C LYS A 38 5.69 33.14 5.05
N ARG A 39 4.45 32.72 4.86
CA ARG A 39 4.06 31.32 4.75
C ARG A 39 3.38 31.10 3.40
N LYS A 40 3.90 30.18 2.60
CA LYS A 40 3.28 29.73 1.36
C LYS A 40 2.87 28.27 1.51
N THR A 41 1.58 28.01 1.32
CA THR A 41 1.03 26.64 1.33
C THR A 41 0.70 26.24 -0.10
N SER A 42 1.30 25.17 -0.59
CA SER A 42 1.09 24.62 -1.93
C SER A 42 0.54 23.20 -1.84
N THR A 43 -0.42 22.86 -2.69
CA THR A 43 -1.01 21.53 -2.73
C THR A 43 -0.54 20.82 -3.99
N LYS A 44 0.13 19.67 -3.86
CA LYS A 44 0.57 18.83 -4.99
C LYS A 44 -0.32 17.61 -5.09
N SER A 45 -0.89 17.41 -6.27
CA SER A 45 -1.66 16.20 -6.59
C SER A 45 -0.76 15.19 -7.29
N TYR A 46 -0.77 13.96 -6.81
CA TYR A 46 -0.11 12.81 -7.41
C TYR A 46 -1.20 11.88 -7.95
N PRO A 47 -1.29 11.67 -9.27
CA PRO A 47 -2.32 10.83 -9.85
C PRO A 47 -2.12 9.35 -9.48
N PRO A 48 -3.16 8.52 -9.65
CA PRO A 48 -3.05 7.06 -9.54
C PRO A 48 -1.93 6.49 -10.43
N ASP A 49 -1.18 5.53 -9.91
CA ASP A 49 -0.09 4.86 -10.62
C ASP A 49 -0.49 3.43 -11.01
N LEU A 50 -0.55 3.18 -12.32
CA LEU A 50 -0.96 1.89 -12.89
C LEU A 50 0.00 0.74 -12.54
N THR A 51 1.31 1.02 -12.44
CA THR A 51 2.29 0.01 -12.03
C THR A 51 2.10 -0.37 -10.56
N ALA A 52 1.84 0.59 -9.69
CA ALA A 52 1.54 0.32 -8.28
C ALA A 52 0.21 -0.46 -8.12
N LEU A 53 -0.81 -0.13 -8.92
CA LEU A 53 -2.07 -0.89 -8.98
C LEU A 53 -1.82 -2.34 -9.42
N GLN A 54 -1.05 -2.56 -10.50
CA GLN A 54 -0.69 -3.90 -10.97
C GLN A 54 0.10 -4.71 -9.93
N MET A 55 1.00 -4.08 -9.17
CA MET A 55 1.74 -4.76 -8.10
C MET A 55 0.85 -5.21 -6.93
N ILE A 56 -0.22 -4.47 -6.65
CA ILE A 56 -1.21 -4.85 -5.62
C ILE A 56 -2.08 -5.98 -6.15
N LEU A 57 -2.69 -5.81 -7.33
CA LEU A 57 -3.58 -6.78 -7.94
C LEU A 57 -2.87 -8.08 -8.33
N GLY A 58 -1.63 -7.99 -8.82
CA GLY A 58 -0.82 -9.17 -9.18
C GLY A 58 -0.54 -10.09 -8.00
N LYS A 59 -0.48 -9.55 -6.77
CA LYS A 59 -0.35 -10.36 -5.56
C LYS A 59 -1.64 -11.09 -5.18
N GLU A 60 -2.78 -10.45 -5.39
CA GLU A 60 -4.09 -11.08 -5.17
C GLU A 60 -4.32 -12.20 -6.21
N VAL A 61 -3.97 -11.92 -7.46
CA VAL A 61 -4.02 -12.90 -8.56
C VAL A 61 -3.05 -14.05 -8.32
N GLU A 62 -1.85 -13.84 -7.76
CA GLU A 62 -0.96 -14.95 -7.41
C GLU A 62 -1.50 -15.86 -6.29
N SER A 63 -2.22 -15.31 -5.32
CA SER A 63 -2.87 -16.12 -4.27
C SER A 63 -4.10 -16.88 -4.77
N GLU A 64 -4.86 -16.33 -5.73
CA GLU A 64 -5.95 -17.06 -6.39
C GLU A 64 -5.42 -18.07 -7.44
N ASN A 65 -4.22 -17.83 -7.97
CA ASN A 65 -3.57 -18.70 -8.94
C ASN A 65 -2.93 -19.96 -8.35
N GLU A 66 -2.82 -20.09 -7.03
CA GLU A 66 -2.21 -21.30 -6.45
C GLU A 66 -3.02 -22.54 -6.83
N PHE A 67 -4.36 -22.45 -6.78
CA PHE A 67 -5.25 -23.52 -7.23
C PHE A 67 -5.33 -23.62 -8.75
N GLN A 68 -5.20 -22.52 -9.50
CA GLN A 68 -5.21 -22.55 -10.97
C GLN A 68 -3.96 -23.21 -11.56
N LYS A 69 -2.84 -23.23 -10.83
CA LYS A 69 -1.58 -23.85 -11.26
C LYS A 69 -1.48 -25.34 -10.91
N MET A 70 -2.40 -25.87 -10.11
CA MET A 70 -2.44 -27.28 -9.73
C MET A 70 -3.07 -28.13 -10.84
N THR A 71 -2.51 -29.33 -11.02
CA THR A 71 -3.15 -30.39 -11.81
C THR A 71 -4.42 -30.91 -11.12
N ASP A 72 -5.28 -31.60 -11.87
CA ASP A 72 -6.50 -32.23 -11.33
C ASP A 72 -6.19 -33.17 -10.14
N GLU A 73 -5.06 -33.89 -10.22
CA GLU A 73 -4.59 -34.81 -9.18
C GLU A 73 -4.14 -34.07 -7.91
N GLU A 74 -3.48 -32.92 -8.05
CA GLU A 74 -3.06 -32.08 -6.93
C GLU A 74 -4.26 -31.37 -6.28
N LEU A 75 -5.21 -30.89 -7.08
CA LEU A 75 -6.47 -30.31 -6.60
C LEU A 75 -7.29 -31.33 -5.79
N GLN A 76 -7.36 -32.58 -6.26
CA GLN A 76 -8.08 -33.63 -5.55
C GLN A 76 -7.44 -33.94 -4.19
N LYS A 77 -6.11 -33.98 -4.11
CA LYS A 77 -5.38 -34.15 -2.83
C LYS A 77 -5.61 -32.98 -1.88
N GLU A 78 -5.55 -31.74 -2.37
CA GLU A 78 -5.75 -30.56 -1.52
C GLU A 78 -7.21 -30.49 -1.02
N LYS A 79 -8.19 -30.84 -1.86
CA LYS A 79 -9.60 -31.00 -1.45
C LYS A 79 -9.75 -32.02 -0.31
N GLU A 80 -9.15 -33.20 -0.43
CA GLU A 80 -9.23 -34.25 0.60
C GLU A 80 -8.60 -33.80 1.92
N ARG A 81 -7.43 -33.13 1.84
CA ARG A 81 -6.76 -32.53 3.00
C ARG A 81 -7.66 -31.51 3.70
N LEU A 82 -8.25 -30.57 2.96
CA LEU A 82 -9.13 -29.54 3.51
C LEU A 82 -10.37 -30.13 4.19
N ILE A 83 -10.99 -31.15 3.57
CA ILE A 83 -12.13 -31.88 4.16
C ILE A 83 -11.73 -32.52 5.50
N LYS A 84 -10.54 -33.13 5.56
CA LYS A 84 -10.03 -33.74 6.80
C LYS A 84 -9.84 -32.69 7.90
N LEU A 85 -9.25 -31.54 7.55
CA LEU A 85 -9.00 -30.44 8.48
C LEU A 85 -10.29 -29.86 9.07
N LEU A 86 -11.37 -29.78 8.27
CA LEU A 86 -12.69 -29.37 8.73
C LEU A 86 -13.35 -30.39 9.66
N LYS A 87 -13.09 -31.68 9.46
CA LYS A 87 -13.58 -32.74 10.34
C LYS A 87 -12.83 -32.77 11.67
N GLU A 88 -11.54 -32.46 11.68
CA GLU A 88 -10.71 -32.41 12.90
C GLU A 88 -10.94 -31.14 13.74
N LYS A 89 -11.47 -30.07 13.16
CA LYS A 89 -11.86 -28.84 13.86
C LYS A 89 -13.26 -28.86 14.47
N LYS A 90 -14.01 -29.95 14.29
CA LYS A 90 -15.30 -30.21 14.96
C LYS A 90 -15.07 -31.06 16.20
#